data_AF-A0A2S9JV09-F1
#
_entry.id   AF-A0A2S9JV09-F1
#
_cell.length_a   1.000
_cell.length_b   1.000
_cell.length_c   1.000
_cell.angle_alpha   90.00
_cell.angle_beta   90.00
_cell.angle_gamma   90.00
#
_symmetry.space_group_name_H-M   'P 1'
#
loop_
_entity.id
_entity.type
_entity.pdbx_description
1 polymer ?
#
loop_
_entity_poly.entity_id
_entity_poly.type
_entity_poly.pdbx_seq_one_letter_code
_entity_poly.pdbx_strand_id
1 'polypeptide(L)'
;MKTARYYRTWWLVCVMVAITLSCSDEEQIPLNTAPIPRITELSPANASVGDEITIVGVNFSGNPGENEVKFNQTIVDIIEVSETAIKVIVPELTGNVAGVSVRSRGKISNKRNLSLVRVKTFEDNFNRADVPPVGSDVTPNPIGSNWQIVAGTFEVKNNRLFCGAASTESYALYRDPELRLDVGEGSYFRLEADMQVSPESFAGIIFNAQSDNKRFYLFRTSNGLVQMLKSGSNGLNDWANVMMSENIPGFAPHIPYRIAVSSSQPGRFVVKVMELNTNTVLFERSFEDANPYVGGSPGVYYFGLANPIDIAFDNLHIETM
;
A
#
# COMPACT_ATOMS: atom_id res chain seq x y z
N MET A 1 -48.04 -55.16 -97.22
CA MET A 1 -47.48 -56.31 -96.45
C MET A 1 -46.11 -55.94 -95.92
N LYS A 2 -45.65 -56.58 -94.82
CA LYS A 2 -44.63 -56.13 -93.84
C LYS A 2 -45.16 -55.01 -92.92
N THR A 3 -46.00 -55.28 -91.90
CA THR A 3 -45.80 -55.94 -90.57
C THR A 3 -45.10 -55.07 -89.50
N ALA A 4 -45.66 -55.05 -88.29
CA ALA A 4 -45.44 -54.05 -87.22
C ALA A 4 -44.61 -54.55 -86.01
N ARG A 5 -44.28 -53.62 -85.08
CA ARG A 5 -44.17 -53.68 -83.57
C ARG A 5 -43.10 -52.69 -83.05
N TYR A 6 -43.14 -52.08 -81.85
CA TYR A 6 -44.18 -51.84 -80.80
C TYR A 6 -44.51 -50.31 -80.74
N TYR A 7 -45.49 -49.70 -80.06
CA TYR A 7 -46.42 -49.94 -78.92
C TYR A 7 -46.02 -49.45 -77.50
N ARG A 8 -46.62 -48.31 -77.08
CA ARG A 8 -46.98 -47.85 -75.69
C ARG A 8 -45.82 -47.77 -74.64
N THR A 9 -45.81 -46.95 -73.58
CA THR A 9 -46.73 -46.01 -72.86
C THR A 9 -45.80 -45.00 -72.11
N TRP A 10 -46.17 -43.97 -71.35
CA TRP A 10 -47.40 -43.49 -70.67
C TRP A 10 -47.53 -41.95 -70.85
N TRP A 11 -48.58 -41.34 -70.26
CA TRP A 11 -48.63 -39.92 -69.86
C TRP A 11 -49.12 -39.87 -68.40
N LEU A 12 -48.95 -38.72 -67.73
CA LEU A 12 -49.54 -38.30 -66.43
C LEU A 12 -48.83 -38.59 -65.08
N VAL A 13 -48.51 -37.45 -64.43
CA VAL A 13 -48.47 -37.15 -62.97
C VAL A 13 -47.27 -37.62 -62.14
N CYS A 14 -46.43 -36.64 -61.79
CA CYS A 14 -46.05 -36.40 -60.39
C CYS A 14 -45.86 -34.89 -60.16
N VAL A 15 -46.42 -34.39 -59.05
CA VAL A 15 -46.42 -32.96 -58.64
C VAL A 15 -45.32 -32.72 -57.60
N MET A 16 -44.70 -31.53 -57.65
CA MET A 16 -43.63 -31.02 -56.77
C MET A 16 -42.26 -31.74 -56.82
N VAL A 17 -41.17 -30.97 -56.93
CA VAL A 17 -40.22 -30.66 -55.83
C VAL A 17 -39.01 -29.86 -56.39
N ALA A 18 -38.66 -28.76 -55.69
CA ALA A 18 -37.36 -28.05 -55.62
C ALA A 18 -36.63 -27.63 -56.93
N ILE A 19 -36.38 -26.34 -57.21
CA ILE A 19 -35.20 -25.57 -56.73
C ILE A 19 -33.98 -26.50 -56.53
N THR A 20 -32.94 -26.50 -57.35
CA THR A 20 -31.88 -25.48 -57.35
C THR A 20 -31.00 -25.61 -58.60
N LEU A 21 -30.58 -24.46 -59.16
CA LEU A 21 -29.18 -24.20 -59.53
C LEU A 21 -28.89 -22.70 -59.34
N SER A 22 -29.38 -22.17 -58.21
CA SER A 22 -28.77 -20.99 -57.60
C SER A 22 -27.43 -21.47 -57.06
N CYS A 23 -26.34 -21.16 -57.74
CA CYS A 23 -25.01 -21.27 -57.17
C CYS A 23 -24.90 -20.15 -56.14
N SER A 24 -25.35 -20.41 -54.92
CA SER A 24 -24.90 -19.66 -53.76
C SER A 24 -23.42 -20.02 -53.58
N ASP A 25 -22.53 -19.06 -53.80
CA ASP A 25 -21.14 -19.20 -53.36
C ASP A 25 -21.17 -19.60 -51.88
N GLU A 26 -20.54 -20.74 -51.55
CA GLU A 26 -20.42 -21.15 -50.16
C GLU A 26 -19.56 -20.11 -49.44
N GLU A 27 -20.18 -19.35 -48.54
CA GLU A 27 -19.50 -18.38 -47.70
C GLU A 27 -18.60 -19.15 -46.71
N GLN A 28 -17.37 -19.43 -47.16
CA GLN A 28 -16.37 -20.15 -46.38
C GLN A 28 -16.04 -19.34 -45.13
N ILE A 29 -16.52 -19.81 -43.97
CA ILE A 29 -16.14 -19.24 -42.67
C ILE A 29 -14.62 -19.35 -42.55
N PRO A 30 -13.86 -18.23 -42.49
CA PRO A 30 -12.41 -18.28 -42.54
C PRO A 30 -11.87 -18.95 -41.28
N LEU A 31 -11.27 -20.13 -41.45
CA LEU A 31 -10.68 -20.90 -40.36
C LEU A 31 -9.44 -20.17 -39.83
N ASN A 32 -9.54 -19.62 -38.63
CA ASN A 32 -8.41 -18.96 -37.97
C ASN A 32 -7.37 -20.00 -37.50
N THR A 33 -6.32 -20.16 -38.31
CA THR A 33 -5.14 -21.03 -38.10
C THR A 33 -4.03 -20.40 -37.25
N ALA A 34 -4.21 -19.17 -36.74
CA ALA A 34 -3.18 -18.50 -35.95
C ALA A 34 -2.82 -19.31 -34.69
N PRO A 35 -1.52 -19.42 -34.33
CA PRO A 35 -1.10 -20.14 -33.15
C PRO A 35 -1.59 -19.47 -31.86
N ILE A 36 -1.83 -20.27 -30.83
CA ILE A 36 -2.31 -19.78 -29.54
C ILE A 36 -1.19 -18.98 -28.85
N PRO A 37 -1.43 -17.73 -28.39
CA PRO A 37 -0.47 -16.94 -27.63
C PRO A 37 -0.16 -17.61 -26.29
N ARG A 38 1.07 -17.48 -25.79
CA ARG A 38 1.45 -18.02 -24.49
C ARG A 38 2.37 -17.07 -23.74
N ILE A 39 1.93 -16.64 -22.56
CA ILE A 39 2.74 -15.85 -21.63
C ILE A 39 3.71 -16.81 -20.91
N THR A 40 5.00 -16.57 -21.05
CA THR A 40 6.04 -17.28 -20.31
C THR A 40 6.27 -16.62 -18.94
N GLU A 41 6.39 -15.30 -18.93
CA GLU A 41 6.83 -14.48 -17.79
C GLU A 41 6.14 -13.10 -17.78
N LEU A 42 6.08 -12.49 -16.59
CA LEU A 42 5.76 -11.08 -16.39
C LEU A 42 6.99 -10.44 -15.75
N SER A 43 7.48 -9.34 -16.31
CA SER A 43 8.71 -8.68 -15.86
C SER A 43 8.46 -7.19 -15.61
N PRO A 44 8.53 -6.71 -14.36
CA PRO A 44 8.69 -7.48 -13.11
C PRO A 44 7.47 -8.37 -12.78
N ALA A 45 7.70 -9.39 -11.95
CA ALA A 45 6.65 -10.33 -11.50
C ALA A 45 5.81 -9.82 -10.32
N ASN A 46 6.27 -8.77 -9.66
CA ASN A 46 5.53 -7.99 -8.67
C ASN A 46 5.58 -6.52 -9.13
N ALA A 47 4.44 -5.83 -9.15
CA ALA A 47 4.36 -4.43 -9.59
C ALA A 47 3.21 -3.70 -8.90
N SER A 48 3.32 -2.39 -8.77
CA SER A 48 2.28 -1.49 -8.26
C SER A 48 1.29 -1.11 -9.36
N VAL A 49 0.16 -0.52 -8.99
CA VAL A 49 -0.70 0.17 -9.96
C VAL A 49 0.07 1.36 -10.54
N GLY A 50 0.00 1.57 -11.86
CA GLY A 50 0.72 2.61 -12.57
C GLY A 50 2.13 2.21 -13.06
N ASP A 51 2.69 1.09 -12.60
CA ASP A 51 3.98 0.60 -13.09
C ASP A 51 3.89 0.07 -14.53
N GLU A 52 4.94 0.27 -15.33
CA GLU A 52 5.11 -0.42 -16.61
C GLU A 52 5.61 -1.86 -16.37
N ILE A 53 4.95 -2.83 -17.01
CA ILE A 53 5.44 -4.22 -17.05
C ILE A 53 5.58 -4.72 -18.49
N THR A 54 6.53 -5.62 -18.70
CA THR A 54 6.68 -6.40 -19.93
C THR A 54 6.07 -7.79 -19.75
N ILE A 55 5.07 -8.11 -20.56
CA ILE A 55 4.50 -9.45 -20.72
C ILE A 55 5.34 -10.20 -21.74
N VAL A 56 6.17 -11.14 -21.30
CA VAL A 56 7.03 -11.94 -22.18
C VAL A 56 6.30 -13.23 -22.56
N GLY A 57 6.41 -13.63 -23.82
CA GLY A 57 5.73 -14.80 -24.34
C GLY A 57 6.09 -15.16 -25.78
N VAL A 58 5.15 -15.82 -26.45
CA VAL A 58 5.24 -16.23 -27.86
C VAL A 58 3.88 -16.12 -28.53
N ASN A 59 3.90 -16.00 -29.87
CA ASN A 59 2.72 -15.95 -30.75
C ASN A 59 1.80 -14.73 -30.54
N PHE A 60 2.33 -13.65 -29.98
CA PHE A 60 1.67 -12.34 -30.05
C PHE A 60 1.68 -11.81 -31.49
N SER A 61 0.84 -10.84 -31.83
CA SER A 61 0.93 -10.17 -33.13
C SER A 61 1.84 -8.94 -33.03
N GLY A 62 2.69 -8.71 -34.03
CA GLY A 62 3.45 -7.44 -34.12
C GLY A 62 2.57 -6.21 -34.37
N ASN A 63 1.28 -6.41 -34.68
CA ASN A 63 0.29 -5.33 -34.82
C ASN A 63 -0.42 -5.07 -33.48
N PRO A 64 -0.30 -3.88 -32.86
CA PRO A 64 -1.00 -3.55 -31.61
C PRO A 64 -2.51 -3.83 -31.66
N GLY A 65 -3.18 -3.48 -32.76
CA GLY A 65 -4.64 -3.63 -32.91
C GLY A 65 -5.15 -5.07 -33.00
N GLU A 66 -4.25 -6.05 -33.13
CA GLU A 66 -4.58 -7.49 -33.11
C GLU A 66 -4.40 -8.13 -31.72
N ASN A 67 -3.92 -7.36 -30.73
CA ASN A 67 -3.73 -7.80 -29.37
C ASN A 67 -4.70 -7.06 -28.41
N GLU A 68 -5.17 -7.75 -27.37
CA GLU A 68 -5.90 -7.17 -26.23
C GLU A 68 -5.29 -7.75 -24.96
N VAL A 69 -4.76 -6.89 -24.09
CA VAL A 69 -4.23 -7.30 -22.77
C VAL A 69 -5.30 -7.09 -21.71
N LYS A 70 -5.45 -8.08 -20.82
CA LYS A 70 -6.38 -8.03 -19.70
C LYS A 70 -5.71 -8.35 -18.37
N PHE A 71 -5.95 -7.49 -17.38
CA PHE A 71 -5.68 -7.71 -15.96
C PHE A 71 -7.02 -8.03 -15.28
N ASN A 72 -7.21 -9.27 -14.85
CA ASN A 72 -8.50 -9.79 -14.38
C ASN A 72 -9.61 -9.62 -15.42
N GLN A 73 -10.39 -8.53 -15.34
CA GLN A 73 -11.44 -8.17 -16.28
C GLN A 73 -11.18 -6.83 -17.00
N THR A 74 -10.21 -6.03 -16.50
CA THR A 74 -9.84 -4.72 -17.02
C THR A 74 -8.97 -4.88 -18.27
N ILE A 75 -9.38 -4.26 -19.37
CA ILE A 75 -8.57 -4.11 -20.60
C ILE A 75 -7.62 -2.92 -20.40
N VAL A 76 -6.41 -3.02 -20.92
CA VAL A 76 -5.44 -1.92 -20.94
C VAL A 76 -4.92 -1.63 -22.34
N ASP A 77 -4.49 -0.40 -22.54
CA ASP A 77 -3.78 0.02 -23.75
C ASP A 77 -2.37 -0.58 -23.80
N ILE A 78 -1.93 -0.87 -25.02
CA ILE A 78 -0.60 -1.43 -25.30
C ILE A 78 0.35 -0.29 -25.67
N ILE A 79 1.46 -0.18 -24.95
CA ILE A 79 2.52 0.81 -25.23
C ILE A 79 3.38 0.36 -26.40
N GLU A 80 3.84 -0.89 -26.36
CA GLU A 80 4.75 -1.48 -27.33
C GLU A 80 4.43 -2.97 -27.49
N VAL A 81 4.58 -3.52 -28.69
CA VAL A 81 4.39 -4.95 -28.94
C VAL A 81 5.38 -5.49 -29.97
N SER A 82 5.82 -6.72 -29.73
CA SER A 82 6.48 -7.60 -30.68
C SER A 82 5.82 -8.99 -30.61
N GLU A 83 6.27 -9.94 -31.43
CA GLU A 83 5.74 -11.32 -31.39
C GLU A 83 6.03 -12.07 -30.07
N THR A 84 6.95 -11.54 -29.25
CA THR A 84 7.43 -12.16 -28.00
C THR A 84 7.33 -11.27 -26.75
N ALA A 85 6.98 -9.98 -26.88
CA ALA A 85 6.84 -9.07 -25.75
C ALA A 85 5.68 -8.08 -25.95
N ILE A 86 4.96 -7.74 -24.88
CA ILE A 86 3.98 -6.64 -24.85
C ILE A 86 4.25 -5.76 -23.63
N LYS A 87 4.42 -4.45 -23.81
CA LYS A 87 4.51 -3.49 -22.70
C LYS A 87 3.17 -2.84 -22.43
N VAL A 88 2.82 -2.74 -21.16
CA VAL A 88 1.55 -2.20 -20.65
C VAL A 88 1.76 -1.55 -19.28
N ILE A 89 0.88 -0.61 -18.93
CA ILE A 89 0.75 -0.11 -17.55
C ILE A 89 -0.19 -1.01 -16.75
N VAL A 90 0.16 -1.30 -15.49
CA VAL A 90 -0.73 -1.98 -14.55
C VAL A 90 -1.91 -1.05 -14.20
N PRO A 91 -3.16 -1.43 -14.49
CA PRO A 91 -4.31 -0.55 -14.28
C PRO A 91 -4.76 -0.52 -12.81
N GLU A 92 -5.69 0.39 -12.50
CA GLU A 92 -6.44 0.36 -11.25
C GLU A 92 -7.17 -0.98 -11.06
N LEU A 93 -6.88 -1.65 -9.95
CA LEU A 93 -7.29 -3.02 -9.65
C LEU A 93 -7.63 -3.16 -8.17
N THR A 94 -8.38 -4.19 -7.81
CA THR A 94 -8.68 -4.57 -6.42
C THR A 94 -7.99 -5.90 -6.04
N GLY A 95 -7.64 -6.06 -4.76
CA GLY A 95 -6.91 -7.23 -4.25
C GLY A 95 -5.39 -7.20 -4.52
N ASN A 96 -4.69 -8.26 -4.10
CA ASN A 96 -3.21 -8.32 -4.10
C ASN A 96 -2.63 -9.16 -5.26
N VAL A 97 -3.48 -9.70 -6.14
CA VAL A 97 -3.05 -10.53 -7.28
C VAL A 97 -3.91 -10.20 -8.50
N ALA A 98 -3.28 -10.02 -9.65
CA ALA A 98 -3.93 -9.80 -10.93
C ALA A 98 -3.64 -10.94 -11.91
N GLY A 99 -4.69 -11.56 -12.45
CA GLY A 99 -4.58 -12.56 -13.50
C GLY A 99 -4.42 -11.90 -14.87
N VAL A 100 -3.20 -11.82 -15.37
CA VAL A 100 -2.84 -11.28 -16.68
C VAL A 100 -3.09 -12.31 -17.78
N SER A 101 -3.70 -11.88 -18.88
CA SER A 101 -3.88 -12.69 -20.10
C SER A 101 -3.84 -11.81 -21.35
N VAL A 102 -3.47 -12.38 -22.49
CA VAL A 102 -3.41 -11.72 -23.79
C VAL A 102 -4.34 -12.44 -24.77
N ARG A 103 -5.21 -11.71 -25.47
CA ARG A 103 -5.86 -12.19 -26.69
C ARG A 103 -5.07 -11.68 -27.89
N SER A 104 -4.52 -12.56 -28.71
CA SER A 104 -3.78 -12.24 -29.96
C SER A 104 -4.49 -12.92 -31.12
N ARG A 105 -4.81 -12.18 -32.19
CA ARG A 105 -5.47 -12.69 -33.41
C ARG A 105 -6.69 -13.58 -33.09
N GLY A 106 -7.51 -13.16 -32.11
CA GLY A 106 -8.71 -13.87 -31.66
C GLY A 106 -8.49 -15.14 -30.81
N LYS A 107 -7.24 -15.53 -30.51
CA LYS A 107 -6.92 -16.63 -29.57
C LYS A 107 -6.51 -16.06 -28.21
N ILE A 108 -6.90 -16.70 -27.10
CA ILE A 108 -6.59 -16.25 -25.73
C ILE A 108 -5.44 -17.09 -25.15
N SER A 109 -4.53 -16.45 -24.42
CA SER A 109 -3.38 -17.10 -23.79
C SER A 109 -3.72 -17.86 -22.52
N ASN A 110 -2.72 -18.57 -21.98
CA ASN A 110 -2.72 -18.90 -20.55
C ASN A 110 -2.78 -17.63 -19.69
N LYS A 111 -3.28 -17.77 -18.46
CA LYS A 111 -3.20 -16.73 -17.43
C LYS A 111 -1.86 -16.83 -16.68
N ARG A 112 -1.28 -15.68 -16.33
CA ARG A 112 -0.19 -15.55 -15.34
C ARG A 112 -0.62 -14.60 -14.24
N ASN A 113 -0.19 -14.87 -13.02
CA ASN A 113 -0.47 -14.00 -11.88
C ASN A 113 0.65 -12.98 -11.75
N LEU A 114 0.30 -11.69 -11.74
CA LEU A 114 1.10 -10.60 -11.22
C LEU A 114 0.76 -10.42 -9.74
N SER A 115 1.75 -10.34 -8.86
CA SER A 115 1.52 -9.87 -7.49
C SER A 115 1.40 -8.35 -7.51
N LEU A 116 0.28 -7.81 -7.00
CA LEU A 116 0.11 -6.37 -6.87
C LEU A 116 0.76 -5.90 -5.58
N VAL A 117 1.83 -5.12 -5.73
CA VAL A 117 2.47 -4.39 -4.66
C VAL A 117 1.55 -3.23 -4.25
N ARG A 118 1.20 -3.15 -2.97
CA ARG A 118 0.29 -2.10 -2.45
C ARG A 118 0.96 -1.35 -1.32
N VAL A 119 1.63 -0.26 -1.68
CA VAL A 119 1.92 0.79 -0.70
C VAL A 119 0.58 1.36 -0.22
N LYS A 120 0.36 1.31 1.09
CA LYS A 120 -0.71 2.03 1.77
C LYS A 120 -0.08 3.21 2.51
N THR A 121 -0.70 4.38 2.39
CA THR A 121 -0.27 5.58 3.12
C THR A 121 -1.35 6.07 4.09
N PHE A 122 -0.91 6.78 5.12
CA PHE A 122 -1.77 7.59 5.97
C PHE A 122 -1.03 8.88 6.31
N GLU A 123 -1.76 9.99 6.24
CA GLU A 123 -1.23 11.32 6.56
C GLU A 123 -2.15 12.04 7.54
N ASP A 124 -1.56 12.67 8.56
CA ASP A 124 -2.25 13.61 9.43
C ASP A 124 -1.34 14.81 9.73
N ASN A 125 -1.68 15.94 9.12
CA ASN A 125 -1.03 17.24 9.29
C ASN A 125 -1.79 18.18 10.25
N PHE A 126 -2.75 17.63 11.02
CA PHE A 126 -3.59 18.30 12.01
C PHE A 126 -4.26 19.63 11.58
N ASN A 127 -4.32 19.92 10.27
CA ASN A 127 -4.97 21.10 9.69
C ASN A 127 -6.50 20.99 9.80
N ARG A 128 -7.03 21.28 10.99
CA ARG A 128 -8.46 21.28 11.35
C ARG A 128 -8.72 22.35 12.40
N ALA A 129 -10.01 22.62 12.65
CA ALA A 129 -10.42 23.56 13.68
C ALA A 129 -9.86 23.17 15.06
N ASP A 130 -9.58 24.17 15.90
CA ASP A 130 -9.06 23.97 17.25
C ASP A 130 -10.00 23.06 18.07
N VAL A 131 -9.41 22.08 18.73
CA VAL A 131 -10.05 21.12 19.64
C VAL A 131 -9.43 21.33 21.02
N PRO A 132 -10.20 21.69 22.07
CA PRO A 132 -9.66 21.88 23.41
C PRO A 132 -9.10 20.57 24.00
N PRO A 133 -8.36 20.60 25.13
CA PRO A 133 -7.84 19.39 25.75
C PRO A 133 -8.94 18.37 26.07
N VAL A 134 -8.84 17.19 25.47
CA VAL A 134 -9.76 16.06 25.64
C VAL A 134 -9.02 14.81 26.11
N GLY A 135 -9.68 14.02 26.96
CA GLY A 135 -9.21 12.73 27.45
C GLY A 135 -9.81 11.54 26.69
N SER A 136 -9.48 10.33 27.15
CA SER A 136 -9.98 9.06 26.60
C SER A 136 -11.46 8.76 26.92
N ASP A 137 -12.11 9.61 27.73
CA ASP A 137 -13.52 9.55 28.09
C ASP A 137 -14.45 10.17 27.03
N VAL A 138 -13.91 10.97 26.10
CA VAL A 138 -14.69 11.67 25.07
C VAL A 138 -14.88 10.79 23.82
N THR A 139 -16.13 10.42 23.53
CA THR A 139 -16.50 9.61 22.34
C THR A 139 -17.63 10.29 21.55
N PRO A 140 -17.49 10.50 20.23
CA PRO A 140 -16.31 10.23 19.40
C PRO A 140 -15.12 11.15 19.75
N ASN A 141 -13.90 10.66 19.58
CA ASN A 141 -12.68 11.43 19.83
C ASN A 141 -12.57 12.61 18.83
N PRO A 142 -12.59 13.87 19.28
CA PRO A 142 -12.56 15.03 18.38
C PRO A 142 -11.18 15.32 17.77
N ILE A 143 -10.09 14.71 18.27
CA ILE A 143 -8.76 14.81 17.63
C ILE A 143 -8.78 14.21 16.21
N GLY A 144 -9.58 13.15 16.01
CA GLY A 144 -9.84 12.51 14.72
C GLY A 144 -10.27 11.05 14.89
N SER A 145 -11.07 10.53 13.97
CA SER A 145 -11.61 9.16 14.03
C SER A 145 -10.53 8.06 13.98
N ASN A 146 -9.36 8.37 13.42
CA ASN A 146 -8.23 7.46 13.29
C ASN A 146 -7.34 7.44 14.54
N TRP A 147 -7.70 8.16 15.61
CA TRP A 147 -6.89 8.33 16.81
C TRP A 147 -7.58 7.82 18.07
N GLN A 148 -6.82 7.12 18.91
CA GLN A 148 -7.23 6.66 20.23
C GLN A 148 -6.33 7.30 21.30
N ILE A 149 -6.92 8.10 22.19
CA ILE A 149 -6.24 8.59 23.40
C ILE A 149 -6.13 7.40 24.36
N VAL A 150 -4.90 6.99 24.69
CA VAL A 150 -4.63 5.86 25.59
C VAL A 150 -4.35 6.34 27.01
N ALA A 151 -3.62 7.45 27.16
CA ALA A 151 -3.33 8.07 28.44
C ALA A 151 -3.18 9.59 28.27
N GLY A 152 -3.72 10.34 29.23
CA GLY A 152 -3.61 11.80 29.26
C GLY A 152 -4.64 12.56 28.44
N THR A 153 -4.32 13.83 28.17
CA THR A 153 -5.12 14.73 27.34
C THR A 153 -4.38 15.17 26.10
N PHE A 154 -5.12 15.40 25.02
CA PHE A 154 -4.62 15.96 23.77
C PHE A 154 -5.52 17.10 23.29
N GLU A 155 -4.94 18.08 22.61
CA GLU A 155 -5.65 19.20 21.98
C GLU A 155 -5.15 19.38 20.55
N VAL A 156 -5.97 19.93 19.65
CA VAL A 156 -5.51 20.45 18.36
C VAL A 156 -5.60 21.97 18.44
N LYS A 157 -4.53 22.66 18.08
CA LYS A 157 -4.45 24.11 18.22
C LYS A 157 -3.52 24.68 17.17
N ASN A 158 -3.89 25.78 16.51
CA ASN A 158 -3.06 26.38 15.46
C ASN A 158 -2.60 25.35 14.40
N ASN A 159 -3.49 24.42 14.03
CA ASN A 159 -3.23 23.29 13.11
C ASN A 159 -2.17 22.25 13.56
N ARG A 160 -1.79 22.19 14.84
CA ARG A 160 -0.83 21.19 15.36
C ARG A 160 -1.43 20.43 16.54
N LEU A 161 -0.94 19.22 16.80
CA LEU A 161 -1.34 18.40 17.95
C LEU A 161 -0.50 18.76 19.18
N PHE A 162 -1.15 19.02 20.31
CA PHE A 162 -0.52 19.30 21.62
C PHE A 162 -1.14 18.43 22.73
N CYS A 163 -0.62 18.54 23.96
CA CYS A 163 -1.14 17.88 25.17
C CYS A 163 -2.07 18.77 26.05
N GLY A 164 -2.16 20.07 25.75
CA GLY A 164 -2.93 21.06 26.51
C GLY A 164 -2.29 21.58 27.81
N ALA A 165 -1.68 20.71 28.62
CA ALA A 165 -1.14 21.09 29.93
C ALA A 165 0.12 20.31 30.32
N ALA A 166 0.89 20.88 31.25
CA ALA A 166 2.01 20.22 31.92
C ALA A 166 1.51 19.07 32.82
N SER A 167 2.26 17.98 32.90
CA SER A 167 1.90 16.78 33.66
C SER A 167 3.13 16.01 34.13
N THR A 168 3.04 15.47 35.35
CA THR A 168 4.00 14.48 35.88
C THR A 168 3.76 13.07 35.34
N GLU A 169 2.70 12.86 34.56
CA GLU A 169 2.35 11.58 33.94
C GLU A 169 2.78 11.55 32.47
N SER A 170 3.06 10.35 31.96
CA SER A 170 3.30 10.14 30.53
C SER A 170 1.97 9.97 29.80
N TYR A 171 1.82 10.61 28.65
CA TYR A 171 0.64 10.54 27.78
C TYR A 171 0.96 9.78 26.49
N ALA A 172 -0.08 9.18 25.90
CA ALA A 172 0.02 8.41 24.67
C ALA A 172 -1.25 8.53 23.82
N LEU A 173 -1.06 8.83 22.54
CA LEU A 173 -2.09 8.88 21.50
C LEU A 173 -1.67 7.93 20.37
N TYR A 174 -2.48 6.90 20.11
CA TYR A 174 -2.20 5.90 19.08
C TYR A 174 -3.11 6.06 17.89
N ARG A 175 -2.64 5.68 16.70
CA ARG A 175 -3.50 5.50 15.54
C ARG A 175 -4.28 4.18 15.67
N ASP A 176 -5.49 4.16 15.15
CA ASP A 176 -6.22 2.92 14.83
C ASP A 176 -5.32 1.95 14.03
N PRO A 177 -5.34 0.63 14.30
CA PRO A 177 -4.49 -0.34 13.64
C PRO A 177 -4.87 -0.71 12.19
N GLU A 178 -5.82 -0.04 11.51
CA GLU A 178 -6.09 -0.28 10.07
C GLU A 178 -4.84 -0.26 9.17
N LEU A 179 -3.84 0.56 9.55
CA LEU A 179 -2.53 0.62 8.95
C LEU A 179 -1.48 0.12 9.97
N ARG A 180 -1.17 -1.17 9.89
CA ARG A 180 -0.24 -1.85 10.79
C ARG A 180 1.20 -1.70 10.29
N LEU A 181 2.13 -1.51 11.22
CA LEU A 181 3.57 -1.47 10.97
C LEU A 181 4.16 -2.89 10.79
N ASP A 182 3.57 -3.68 9.90
CA ASP A 182 3.95 -5.06 9.61
C ASP A 182 5.25 -5.10 8.75
N VAL A 183 6.07 -6.15 8.91
CA VAL A 183 7.40 -6.26 8.27
C VAL A 183 7.78 -7.73 8.00
N GLY A 184 8.64 -7.95 6.99
CA GLY A 184 9.05 -9.29 6.55
C GLY A 184 8.25 -9.76 5.33
N GLU A 185 8.67 -10.85 4.69
CA GLU A 185 8.06 -11.38 3.45
C GLU A 185 7.94 -10.38 2.27
N GLY A 186 8.70 -9.28 2.31
CA GLY A 186 8.63 -8.16 1.35
C GLY A 186 7.98 -6.90 1.92
N SER A 187 7.23 -7.02 3.02
CA SER A 187 6.63 -5.90 3.74
C SER A 187 7.64 -5.03 4.47
N TYR A 188 7.33 -3.73 4.53
CA TYR A 188 8.07 -2.73 5.28
C TYR A 188 7.14 -1.63 5.80
N PHE A 189 7.64 -0.83 6.74
CA PHE A 189 7.05 0.46 7.07
C PHE A 189 8.05 1.61 7.07
N ARG A 190 7.54 2.82 6.84
CA ARG A 190 8.14 4.10 7.19
C ARG A 190 7.11 4.88 8.02
N LEU A 191 7.58 5.54 9.06
CA LEU A 191 6.79 6.34 9.99
C LEU A 191 7.56 7.64 10.23
N GLU A 192 6.99 8.77 9.83
CA GLU A 192 7.57 10.09 10.02
C GLU A 192 6.62 10.99 10.81
N ALA A 193 7.18 11.87 11.63
CA ALA A 193 6.45 12.96 12.29
C ALA A 193 7.38 14.15 12.51
N ASP A 194 6.84 15.35 12.35
CA ASP A 194 7.47 16.56 12.85
C ASP A 194 7.09 16.74 14.33
N MET A 195 8.07 17.07 15.16
CA MET A 195 7.85 17.38 16.57
C MET A 195 8.66 18.62 17.00
N GLN A 196 8.26 19.23 18.10
CA GLN A 196 9.16 20.03 18.94
C GLN A 196 9.01 19.61 20.40
N VAL A 197 10.05 19.85 21.20
CA VAL A 197 10.06 19.52 22.63
C VAL A 197 10.24 20.77 23.50
N SER A 198 9.55 20.84 24.64
CA SER A 198 9.78 21.88 25.65
C SER A 198 10.99 21.57 26.54
N PRO A 199 11.54 22.56 27.27
CA PRO A 199 12.53 22.31 28.31
C PRO A 199 12.00 21.30 29.34
N GLU A 200 12.91 20.53 29.95
CA GLU A 200 12.60 19.59 31.06
C GLU A 200 11.50 18.55 30.74
N SER A 201 11.22 18.35 29.45
CA SER A 201 10.10 17.57 28.93
C SER A 201 10.60 16.59 27.87
N PHE A 202 9.85 15.51 27.61
CA PHE A 202 10.13 14.54 26.56
C PHE A 202 9.00 14.52 25.52
N ALA A 203 9.39 14.59 24.26
CA ALA A 203 8.54 14.28 23.11
C ALA A 203 9.11 13.04 22.40
N GLY A 204 8.25 12.22 21.81
CA GLY A 204 8.71 11.03 21.10
C GLY A 204 7.65 10.40 20.21
N ILE A 205 8.11 9.43 19.41
CA ILE A 205 7.27 8.65 18.51
C ILE A 205 7.21 7.21 19.01
N ILE A 206 5.98 6.68 19.05
CA ILE A 206 5.67 5.30 19.44
C ILE A 206 5.46 4.49 18.17
N PHE A 207 6.03 3.29 18.13
CA PHE A 207 5.90 2.38 17.00
C PHE A 207 5.81 0.92 17.45
N ASN A 208 5.23 0.11 16.55
CA ASN A 208 4.81 -1.27 16.80
C ASN A 208 3.98 -1.47 18.10
N ALA A 209 3.09 -0.51 18.42
CA ALA A 209 2.22 -0.63 19.59
C ALA A 209 1.24 -1.79 19.43
N GLN A 210 1.29 -2.72 20.37
CA GLN A 210 0.48 -3.92 20.40
C GLN A 210 -0.95 -3.60 20.87
N SER A 211 -1.90 -4.47 20.54
CA SER A 211 -3.34 -4.26 20.81
C SER A 211 -3.74 -4.22 22.29
N ASP A 212 -2.82 -4.48 23.22
CA ASP A 212 -3.00 -4.25 24.66
C ASP A 212 -2.73 -2.79 25.07
N ASN A 213 -2.28 -1.97 24.12
CA ASN A 213 -1.84 -0.58 24.26
C ASN A 213 -0.69 -0.35 25.27
N LYS A 214 0.01 -1.41 25.70
CA LYS A 214 1.10 -1.38 26.68
C LYS A 214 2.44 -1.75 26.07
N ARG A 215 2.52 -2.75 25.21
CA ARG A 215 3.80 -3.16 24.58
C ARG A 215 4.05 -2.37 23.31
N PHE A 216 5.16 -1.64 23.25
CA PHE A 216 5.56 -0.79 22.13
C PHE A 216 7.06 -0.47 22.16
N TYR A 217 7.56 0.07 21.05
CA TYR A 217 8.82 0.81 21.02
C TYR A 217 8.58 2.31 21.11
N LEU A 218 9.51 3.03 21.73
CA LEU A 218 9.48 4.47 21.89
C LEU A 218 10.86 5.05 21.60
N PHE A 219 10.95 5.91 20.59
CA PHE A 219 12.06 6.84 20.45
C PHE A 219 11.62 8.20 21.03
N ARG A 220 12.36 8.73 22.02
CA ARG A 220 12.06 10.03 22.63
C ARG A 220 13.30 10.88 22.84
N THR A 221 13.11 12.19 22.88
CA THR A 221 14.17 13.14 23.20
C THR A 221 13.69 14.28 24.10
N SER A 222 14.65 14.95 24.72
CA SER A 222 14.52 16.14 25.55
C SER A 222 15.62 17.13 25.17
N ASN A 223 16.08 17.96 26.10
CA ASN A 223 17.26 18.80 25.95
C ASN A 223 18.54 17.93 25.93
N GLY A 224 19.06 17.60 24.74
CA GLY A 224 20.26 16.78 24.54
C GLY A 224 20.06 15.26 24.73
N LEU A 225 19.27 14.84 25.71
CA LEU A 225 19.05 13.42 26.00
C LEU A 225 18.16 12.76 24.93
N VAL A 226 18.67 11.71 24.30
CA VAL A 226 17.98 10.88 23.30
C VAL A 226 17.90 9.45 23.81
N GLN A 227 16.72 8.83 23.73
CA GLN A 227 16.48 7.48 24.23
C GLN A 227 15.73 6.62 23.21
N MET A 228 16.15 5.36 23.11
CA MET A 228 15.43 4.30 22.40
C MET A 228 15.00 3.26 23.43
N LEU A 229 13.70 3.05 23.56
CA LEU A 229 13.06 2.30 24.64
C LEU A 229 12.12 1.22 24.09
N LYS A 230 11.99 0.14 24.84
CA LYS A 230 10.96 -0.89 24.66
C LYS A 230 10.18 -0.99 25.97
N SER A 231 8.86 -0.82 25.92
CA SER A 231 8.02 -0.96 27.10
C SER A 231 7.79 -2.44 27.46
N GLY A 232 7.42 -2.69 28.70
CA GLY A 232 7.03 -4.00 29.21
C GLY A 232 5.51 -4.19 29.28
N SER A 233 5.07 -5.04 30.21
CA SER A 233 3.66 -5.40 30.36
C SER A 233 2.81 -4.32 31.03
N ASN A 234 3.44 -3.32 31.68
CA ASN A 234 2.75 -2.17 32.30
C ASN A 234 2.89 -0.85 31.50
N GLY A 235 3.37 -0.91 30.26
CA GLY A 235 3.36 0.23 29.33
C GLY A 235 4.22 1.40 29.76
N LEU A 236 3.65 2.60 29.81
CA LEU A 236 4.35 3.85 30.12
C LEU A 236 5.06 3.86 31.50
N ASN A 237 4.71 2.91 32.38
CA ASN A 237 5.28 2.74 33.72
C ASN A 237 6.36 1.64 33.80
N ASP A 238 6.74 1.02 32.69
CA ASP A 238 7.61 -0.18 32.67
C ASP A 238 8.45 -0.25 31.39
N TRP A 239 9.77 -0.10 31.53
CA TRP A 239 10.73 -0.15 30.43
C TRP A 239 11.47 -1.49 30.44
N ALA A 240 10.92 -2.50 29.76
CA ALA A 240 11.50 -3.84 29.66
C ALA A 240 12.90 -3.84 29.00
N ASN A 241 13.21 -2.86 28.16
CA ASN A 241 14.58 -2.64 27.67
C ASN A 241 14.86 -1.15 27.38
N VAL A 242 16.01 -0.66 27.86
CA VAL A 242 16.57 0.64 27.48
C VAL A 242 17.63 0.36 26.41
N MET A 243 17.24 0.40 25.14
CA MET A 243 18.11 0.06 24.00
C MET A 243 19.20 1.10 23.77
N MET A 244 18.94 2.36 24.13
CA MET A 244 19.91 3.47 24.13
C MET A 244 19.43 4.58 25.07
N SER A 245 20.37 5.25 25.73
CA SER A 245 20.12 6.48 26.49
C SER A 245 21.39 7.33 26.52
N GLU A 246 21.49 8.30 25.62
CA GLU A 246 22.72 9.08 25.38
C GLU A 246 22.42 10.58 25.26
N ASN A 247 23.37 11.43 25.64
CA ASN A 247 23.31 12.86 25.33
C ASN A 247 23.92 13.09 23.94
N ILE A 248 23.12 13.62 23.01
CA ILE A 248 23.48 13.83 21.60
C ILE A 248 23.44 15.34 21.31
N PRO A 249 24.56 15.95 20.87
CA PRO A 249 24.59 17.37 20.53
C PRO A 249 23.58 17.75 19.44
N GLY A 250 23.05 18.98 19.51
CA GLY A 250 22.08 19.52 18.56
C GLY A 250 20.60 19.30 18.92
N PHE A 251 20.30 18.36 19.82
CA PHE A 251 18.97 18.22 20.41
C PHE A 251 18.75 19.31 21.47
N ALA A 252 17.76 20.17 21.27
CA ALA A 252 17.48 21.36 22.07
C ALA A 252 15.96 21.69 22.09
N PRO A 253 15.44 22.33 23.16
CA PRO A 253 14.05 22.73 23.22
C PRO A 253 13.63 23.76 22.17
N HIS A 254 12.33 23.74 21.81
CA HIS A 254 11.66 24.59 20.81
C HIS A 254 12.25 24.53 19.37
N ILE A 255 13.24 23.66 19.12
CA ILE A 255 13.71 23.37 17.77
C ILE A 255 12.78 22.30 17.15
N PRO A 256 12.31 22.51 15.91
CA PRO A 256 11.49 21.54 15.20
C PRO A 256 12.36 20.44 14.55
N TYR A 257 11.98 19.19 14.78
CA TYR A 257 12.66 17.99 14.29
C TYR A 257 11.71 17.09 13.53
N ARG A 258 12.16 16.49 12.42
CA ARG A 258 11.52 15.31 11.84
C ARG A 258 12.15 14.06 12.41
N ILE A 259 11.36 13.23 13.09
CA ILE A 259 11.74 11.84 13.37
C ILE A 259 11.24 10.98 12.20
N ALA A 260 12.08 10.08 11.70
CA ALA A 260 11.70 9.00 10.81
C ALA A 260 12.12 7.66 11.43
N VAL A 261 11.20 6.69 11.47
CA VAL A 261 11.45 5.30 11.85
C VAL A 261 11.10 4.40 10.67
N SER A 262 11.97 3.46 10.33
CA SER A 262 11.72 2.53 9.22
C SER A 262 12.22 1.12 9.53
N SER A 263 11.53 0.13 8.97
CA SER A 263 11.89 -1.29 9.09
C SER A 263 11.33 -2.10 7.93
N SER A 264 12.07 -3.12 7.50
CA SER A 264 11.63 -4.16 6.54
C SER A 264 11.86 -5.59 7.08
N GLN A 265 12.30 -5.72 8.33
CA GLN A 265 12.67 -7.00 8.94
C GLN A 265 12.25 -7.01 10.41
N PRO A 266 11.60 -8.08 10.91
CA PRO A 266 11.26 -8.23 12.32
C PRO A 266 12.45 -7.95 13.24
N GLY A 267 12.29 -6.99 14.16
CA GLY A 267 13.31 -6.65 15.15
C GLY A 267 14.53 -5.90 14.62
N ARG A 268 14.53 -5.37 13.40
CA ARG A 268 15.56 -4.47 12.88
C ARG A 268 14.92 -3.19 12.38
N PHE A 269 15.28 -2.05 12.96
CA PHE A 269 14.73 -0.75 12.56
C PHE A 269 15.80 0.35 12.59
N VAL A 270 15.65 1.33 11.70
CA VAL A 270 16.48 2.52 11.64
C VAL A 270 15.67 3.69 12.16
N VAL A 271 16.24 4.47 13.07
CA VAL A 271 15.71 5.76 13.49
C VAL A 271 16.63 6.87 13.00
N LYS A 272 16.04 7.86 12.33
CA LYS A 272 16.69 9.06 11.82
C LYS A 272 16.01 10.29 12.39
N VAL A 273 16.79 11.32 12.74
CA VAL A 273 16.27 12.63 13.15
C VAL A 273 16.98 13.73 12.38
N MET A 274 16.18 14.62 11.80
CA MET A 274 16.64 15.80 11.07
C MET A 274 16.10 17.07 11.74
N GLU A 275 16.96 18.08 11.92
CA GLU A 275 16.53 19.42 12.29
C GLU A 275 15.88 20.11 11.08
N LEU A 276 14.63 20.55 11.20
CA LEU A 276 13.85 21.08 10.07
C LEU A 276 14.30 22.46 9.60
N ASN A 277 14.85 23.29 10.50
CA ASN A 277 15.32 24.63 10.15
C ASN A 277 16.59 24.62 9.29
N THR A 278 17.45 23.62 9.51
CA THR A 278 18.79 23.53 8.89
C THR A 278 18.91 22.38 7.88
N ASN A 279 17.96 21.44 7.87
CA ASN A 279 18.02 20.14 7.21
C ASN A 279 19.23 19.28 7.65
N THR A 280 19.75 19.52 8.85
CA THR A 280 20.89 18.76 9.41
C THR A 280 20.39 17.43 9.97
N VAL A 281 20.98 16.31 9.55
CA VAL A 281 20.78 15.01 10.20
C VAL A 281 21.57 14.99 11.51
N LEU A 282 20.85 15.02 12.64
CA LEU A 282 21.45 14.98 13.98
C LEU A 282 21.65 13.56 14.51
N PHE A 283 20.84 12.62 14.01
CA PHE A 283 20.83 11.24 14.45
C PHE A 283 20.46 10.31 13.29
N GLU A 284 21.19 9.22 13.12
CA GLU A 284 20.81 8.11 12.25
C GLU A 284 21.47 6.84 12.80
N ARG A 285 20.67 5.91 13.34
CA ARG A 285 21.18 4.64 13.89
C ARG A 285 20.21 3.48 13.64
N SER A 286 20.80 2.31 13.43
CA SER A 286 20.09 1.03 13.41
C SER A 286 20.02 0.41 14.80
N PHE A 287 18.92 -0.27 15.09
CA PHE A 287 18.67 -1.01 16.32
C PHE A 287 18.26 -2.45 16.01
N GLU A 288 18.58 -3.36 16.93
CA GLU A 288 18.23 -4.78 16.84
C GLU A 288 17.57 -5.28 18.12
N ASP A 289 16.54 -6.12 17.98
CA ASP A 289 15.84 -6.78 19.09
C ASP A 289 15.53 -8.24 18.72
N ALA A 290 16.07 -9.18 19.49
CA ALA A 290 15.89 -10.62 19.27
C ALA A 290 14.48 -11.13 19.63
N ASN A 291 13.67 -10.34 20.35
CA ASN A 291 12.31 -10.72 20.76
C ASN A 291 11.30 -9.61 20.39
N PRO A 292 11.11 -9.32 19.09
CA PRO A 292 10.57 -8.04 18.68
C PRO A 292 9.06 -7.89 18.82
N TYR A 293 8.60 -6.65 18.90
CA TYR A 293 7.22 -6.29 18.60
C TYR A 293 7.08 -6.08 17.09
N VAL A 294 6.14 -6.79 16.47
CA VAL A 294 5.93 -6.82 15.01
C VAL A 294 4.50 -6.36 14.72
N GLY A 295 4.31 -5.60 13.64
CA GLY A 295 3.01 -5.02 13.34
C GLY A 295 2.57 -4.00 14.39
N GLY A 296 1.27 -3.74 14.45
CA GLY A 296 0.69 -2.85 15.46
C GLY A 296 0.75 -1.37 15.06
N SER A 297 0.29 -0.51 15.96
CA SER A 297 0.02 0.90 15.67
C SER A 297 1.23 1.81 15.87
N PRO A 298 1.34 2.90 15.09
CA PRO A 298 2.11 4.07 15.46
C PRO A 298 1.36 4.94 16.48
N GLY A 299 2.07 5.87 17.10
CA GLY A 299 1.52 6.90 17.96
C GLY A 299 2.53 7.96 18.35
N VAL A 300 2.11 8.90 19.19
CA VAL A 300 2.97 9.93 19.77
C VAL A 300 3.03 9.80 21.30
N TYR A 301 4.18 10.17 21.86
CA TYR A 301 4.48 10.16 23.28
C TYR A 301 4.72 11.57 23.78
N TYR A 302 4.18 11.85 24.97
CA TYR A 302 4.41 13.09 25.69
C TYR A 302 4.72 12.81 27.16
N PHE A 303 5.62 13.61 27.73
CA PHE A 303 5.78 13.83 29.16
C PHE A 303 6.34 15.26 29.32
N GLY A 304 5.82 16.10 30.20
CA GLY A 304 6.31 17.48 30.24
C GLY A 304 6.00 18.26 31.50
N LEU A 305 7.04 18.85 32.06
CA LEU A 305 7.00 19.59 33.33
C LEU A 305 7.03 21.11 33.14
N ALA A 306 7.37 21.59 31.94
CA ALA A 306 7.48 23.02 31.64
C ALA A 306 6.12 23.74 31.69
N ASN A 307 6.14 24.99 32.16
CA ASN A 307 4.98 25.87 32.17
C ASN A 307 5.38 27.27 31.64
N PRO A 308 4.86 27.71 30.48
CA PRO A 308 3.94 27.00 29.59
C PRO A 308 4.57 25.75 28.97
N ILE A 309 3.73 24.77 28.62
CA ILE A 309 4.12 23.62 27.82
C ILE A 309 3.91 23.94 26.33
N ASP A 310 4.84 23.48 25.50
CA ASP A 310 4.90 23.72 24.06
C ASP A 310 5.55 22.50 23.37
N ILE A 311 5.03 21.30 23.68
CA ILE A 311 5.29 20.07 22.93
C ILE A 311 4.20 19.95 21.88
N ALA A 312 4.61 19.86 20.62
CA ALA A 312 3.71 19.82 19.49
C ALA A 312 4.16 18.80 18.44
N PHE A 313 3.19 18.16 17.79
CA PHE A 313 3.39 17.25 16.65
C PHE A 313 2.65 17.76 15.42
N ASP A 314 3.22 17.48 14.25
CA ASP A 314 2.68 17.84 12.93
C ASP A 314 3.17 16.84 11.86
N ASN A 315 2.59 16.90 10.65
CA ASN A 315 3.01 16.16 9.45
C ASN A 315 3.30 14.67 9.71
N LEU A 316 2.40 13.97 10.41
CA LEU A 316 2.49 12.52 10.53
C LEU A 316 2.31 11.90 9.15
N HIS A 317 3.29 11.13 8.70
CA HIS A 317 3.20 10.32 7.49
C HIS A 317 3.53 8.86 7.83
N ILE A 318 2.73 7.94 7.35
CA ILE A 318 2.95 6.50 7.49
C ILE A 318 2.86 5.89 6.10
N GLU A 319 3.84 5.07 5.76
CA GLU A 319 3.88 4.26 4.55
C GLU A 319 4.07 2.80 4.96
N THR A 320 3.27 1.88 4.42
CA THR A 320 3.43 0.43 4.65
C THR A 320 3.24 -0.33 3.36
N MET A 321 3.99 -1.42 3.17
CA MET A 321 3.83 -2.39 2.07
C MET A 321 3.55 -3.77 2.62
#